data_AF-A0A7S4SWL6-F1
#
_entry.id   AF-A0A7S4SWL6-F1
#
_cell.length_a   1.000
_cell.length_b   1.000
_cell.length_c   1.000
_cell.angle_alpha   90.00
_cell.angle_beta   90.00
_cell.angle_gamma   90.00
#
_symmetry.space_group_name_H-M   'P 1'
#
loop_
_entity.id
_entity.type
_entity.pdbx_description
1 polymer ?
#
loop_
_entity_poly.entity_id
_entity_poly.type
_entity_poly.pdbx_seq_one_letter_code
_entity_poly.pdbx_strand_id
1 'polypeptide(L)'
;AGSMAGRGGCTQQPRNVALVTPDAFGGQQKDALVTFLRVLADGEMAVEEARCRLCEDRCFDPYEVFGSLQGSHRSRKGWVSAYDLHAWLREQPHGLSAAPLEDVAAMLSPHADQLGELRYEDFLKLVLPTSPEHAWLRDIALSRRSQTAWQDGHAIGGHLSPDVAYRLCQLLEHEMDMCRRLKFHRKTLRELMVHQEAILRFLDSEQGVCAGMGGLLSPGAVRCVLVERLRALSRHQCAALLRRVNPNDTCLAAFDTLGKYLSPPPPPLETLLPSGGLGGSTGSLTSPSRPPVEGP
;
A
#
# COMPACT_ATOMS: atom_id res chain seq x y z
N ALA A 1 -12.12 39.42 -57.12
CA ALA A 1 -12.14 38.02 -57.60
C ALA A 1 -11.11 37.26 -56.79
N GLY A 2 -11.38 36.21 -56.02
CA GLY A 2 -12.53 35.35 -55.78
C GLY A 2 -12.00 34.03 -55.19
N SER A 3 -12.86 33.22 -54.55
CA SER A 3 -12.67 31.82 -54.10
C SER A 3 -12.38 31.64 -52.59
N MET A 4 -13.42 31.45 -51.74
CA MET A 4 -14.21 30.21 -51.45
C MET A 4 -13.40 29.19 -50.62
N ALA A 5 -13.60 29.09 -49.30
CA ALA A 5 -14.72 28.45 -48.59
C ALA A 5 -14.71 26.90 -48.71
N GLY A 6 -14.16 26.23 -47.70
CA GLY A 6 -14.29 24.79 -47.47
C GLY A 6 -14.76 24.51 -46.03
N ARG A 7 -16.07 24.53 -45.81
CA ARG A 7 -16.70 24.10 -44.55
C ARG A 7 -16.94 22.59 -44.63
N GLY A 8 -16.06 21.80 -44.02
CA GLY A 8 -16.28 20.37 -43.79
C GLY A 8 -17.24 20.17 -42.63
N GLY A 9 -18.51 19.90 -42.93
CA GLY A 9 -19.51 19.51 -41.94
C GLY A 9 -19.24 18.10 -41.43
N CYS A 10 -18.70 17.98 -40.22
CA CYS A 10 -18.60 16.72 -39.52
C CYS A 10 -19.99 16.35 -39.00
N THR A 11 -20.71 15.49 -39.74
CA THR A 11 -21.98 14.88 -39.31
C THR A 11 -21.74 14.06 -38.05
N GLN A 12 -22.01 14.65 -36.89
CA GLN A 12 -22.09 13.93 -35.62
C GLN A 12 -23.29 12.98 -35.70
N GLN A 13 -23.01 11.70 -35.87
CA GLN A 13 -24.04 10.66 -35.69
C GLN A 13 -24.54 10.72 -34.25
N PRO A 14 -25.87 10.76 -34.03
CA PRO A 14 -26.43 10.65 -32.69
C PRO A 14 -26.09 9.26 -32.16
N ARG A 15 -25.14 9.18 -31.23
CA ARG A 15 -24.93 7.99 -30.41
C ARG A 15 -26.23 7.77 -29.64
N ASN A 16 -27.00 6.76 -30.05
CA ASN A 16 -28.07 6.19 -29.25
C ASN A 16 -27.41 5.64 -27.97
N VAL A 17 -27.24 6.50 -26.97
CA VAL A 17 -26.88 6.10 -25.62
C VAL A 17 -28.15 5.50 -25.05
N ALA A 18 -28.30 4.19 -25.21
CA ALA A 18 -29.28 3.44 -24.45
C ALA A 18 -29.12 3.84 -22.98
N LEU A 19 -30.19 4.40 -22.40
CA LEU A 19 -30.28 4.74 -20.99
C LEU A 19 -30.03 3.46 -20.19
N VAL A 20 -28.77 3.24 -19.81
CA VAL A 20 -28.40 2.23 -18.84
C VAL A 20 -29.10 2.64 -17.56
N THR A 21 -30.04 1.81 -17.12
CA THR A 21 -30.83 2.07 -15.92
C THR A 21 -29.88 2.19 -14.72
N PRO A 22 -30.02 3.23 -13.87
CA PRO A 22 -29.13 3.49 -12.73
C PRO A 22 -29.03 2.37 -11.69
N ASP A 23 -29.91 1.37 -11.73
CA ASP A 23 -29.97 0.27 -10.76
C ASP A 23 -29.15 -0.95 -11.21
N ALA A 24 -27.90 -0.72 -11.61
CA ALA A 24 -26.97 -1.80 -11.95
C ALA A 24 -26.48 -2.60 -10.72
N PHE A 25 -26.67 -2.07 -9.52
CA PHE A 25 -26.30 -2.72 -8.26
C PHE A 25 -27.51 -3.29 -7.54
N GLY A 26 -27.52 -4.59 -7.30
CA GLY A 26 -28.43 -5.19 -6.33
C GLY A 26 -28.15 -4.65 -4.92
N GLY A 27 -29.17 -4.62 -4.04
CA GLY A 27 -29.04 -4.11 -2.67
C GLY A 27 -27.88 -4.76 -1.89
N GLN A 28 -27.77 -6.09 -1.97
CA GLN A 28 -26.67 -6.83 -1.32
C GLN A 28 -25.28 -6.47 -1.85
N GLN A 29 -25.14 -6.26 -3.17
CA GLN A 29 -23.86 -5.85 -3.77
C GLN A 29 -23.44 -4.47 -3.27
N LYS A 30 -24.39 -3.56 -3.15
CA LYS A 30 -24.18 -2.20 -2.65
C LYS A 30 -23.77 -2.21 -1.19
N ASP A 31 -24.44 -2.99 -0.35
CA ASP A 31 -24.11 -3.11 1.07
C ASP A 31 -22.72 -3.72 1.28
N ALA A 32 -22.35 -4.72 0.48
CA ALA A 32 -21.01 -5.31 0.50
C ALA A 32 -19.93 -4.31 0.09
N LEU A 33 -20.17 -3.52 -0.97
CA LEU A 33 -19.24 -2.47 -1.41
C LEU A 33 -19.08 -1.38 -0.35
N VAL A 34 -20.19 -0.90 0.21
CA VAL A 34 -20.16 0.10 1.29
C VAL A 34 -19.37 -0.42 2.49
N THR A 35 -19.58 -1.68 2.87
CA THR A 35 -18.84 -2.32 3.96
C THR A 35 -17.34 -2.37 3.66
N PHE A 36 -16.96 -2.77 2.44
CA PHE A 36 -15.57 -2.76 2.00
C PHE A 36 -14.94 -1.36 2.09
N LEU A 37 -15.61 -0.33 1.56
CA LEU A 37 -15.11 1.04 1.57
C LEU A 37 -15.02 1.61 3.00
N ARG A 38 -15.93 1.23 3.89
CA ARG A 38 -15.88 1.60 5.31
C ARG A 38 -14.69 0.97 6.00
N VAL A 39 -14.42 -0.32 5.78
CA VAL A 39 -13.22 -0.99 6.31
C VAL A 39 -11.94 -0.30 5.84
N LEU A 40 -11.88 0.10 4.57
CA LEU A 40 -10.73 0.83 4.02
C LEU A 40 -10.58 2.21 4.67
N ALA A 41 -11.69 2.93 4.88
CA ALA A 41 -11.69 4.23 5.54
C ALA A 41 -11.24 4.15 7.02
N ASP A 42 -11.81 3.21 7.78
CA ASP A 42 -11.48 3.03 9.19
C ASP A 42 -10.03 2.57 9.37
N GLY A 43 -9.55 1.69 8.49
CA GLY A 43 -8.16 1.26 8.46
C GLY A 43 -7.21 2.43 8.20
N GLU A 44 -7.49 3.26 7.20
CA GLU A 44 -6.66 4.45 6.92
C GLU A 44 -6.66 5.46 8.08
N MET A 45 -7.77 5.62 8.81
CA MET A 45 -7.79 6.48 9.99
C MET A 45 -6.85 5.96 11.09
N ALA A 46 -6.88 4.65 11.39
CA ALA A 46 -6.01 4.04 12.39
C ALA A 46 -4.53 4.09 11.97
N VAL A 47 -4.25 3.82 10.70
CA VAL A 47 -2.90 3.92 10.13
C VAL A 47 -2.40 5.36 10.21
N GLU A 48 -3.20 6.35 9.81
CA GLU A 48 -2.82 7.77 9.86
C GLU A 48 -2.51 8.21 11.30
N GLU A 49 -3.28 7.76 12.28
CA GLU A 49 -2.99 8.02 13.69
C GLU A 49 -1.63 7.41 14.11
N ALA A 50 -1.34 6.17 13.70
CA ALA A 50 -0.06 5.55 13.97
C ALA A 50 1.12 6.26 13.27
N ARG A 51 0.94 6.75 12.04
CA ARG A 51 1.94 7.60 11.35
C ARG A 51 2.24 8.87 12.13
N CYS A 52 1.19 9.52 12.65
CA CYS A 52 1.36 10.72 13.49
C CYS A 52 2.17 10.40 14.74
N ARG A 53 1.81 9.35 15.48
CA ARG A 53 2.56 8.92 16.67
C ARG A 53 4.01 8.58 16.34
N LEU A 54 4.29 7.88 15.24
CA LEU A 54 5.66 7.59 14.81
C LEU A 54 6.43 8.89 14.53
N CYS A 55 5.83 9.84 13.82
CA CYS A 55 6.45 11.11 13.48
C CYS A 55 6.57 12.08 14.66
N GLU A 56 5.79 11.94 15.72
CA GLU A 56 5.96 12.72 16.96
C GLU A 56 7.23 12.35 17.72
N ASP A 57 7.73 11.12 17.54
CA ASP A 57 8.95 10.66 18.20
C ASP A 57 10.17 11.41 17.66
N ARG A 58 10.94 12.06 18.54
CA ARG A 58 12.10 12.88 18.14
C ARG A 58 13.26 12.06 17.60
N CYS A 59 13.33 10.78 17.95
CA CYS A 59 14.35 9.85 17.48
C CYS A 59 13.98 9.20 16.14
N PHE A 60 12.78 9.44 15.62
CA PHE A 60 12.39 8.93 14.31
C PHE A 60 13.03 9.75 13.18
N ASP A 61 14.02 9.16 12.52
CA ASP A 61 14.60 9.62 11.24
C ASP A 61 14.19 8.62 10.15
N PRO A 62 13.37 9.01 9.15
CA PRO A 62 12.90 8.10 8.11
C PRO A 62 14.02 7.44 7.30
N TYR A 63 15.14 8.13 7.08
CA TYR A 63 16.26 7.62 6.30
C TYR A 63 17.03 6.54 7.09
N GLU A 64 17.31 6.79 8.37
CA GLU A 64 17.93 5.80 9.25
C GLU A 64 17.03 4.56 9.40
N VAL A 65 15.72 4.77 9.58
CA VAL A 65 14.74 3.67 9.62
C VAL A 65 14.78 2.86 8.33
N PHE A 66 14.67 3.51 7.17
CA PHE A 66 14.73 2.81 5.89
C PHE A 66 16.04 2.03 5.73
N GLY A 67 17.19 2.61 6.12
CA GLY A 67 18.49 1.93 6.08
C GLY A 67 18.55 0.71 7.00
N SER A 68 17.97 0.78 8.20
CA SER A 68 17.93 -0.35 9.15
C SER A 68 17.08 -1.52 8.66
N LEU A 69 16.09 -1.25 7.79
CA LEU A 69 15.24 -2.26 7.17
C LEU A 69 15.91 -2.92 5.95
N GLN A 70 17.01 -2.39 5.43
CA GLN A 70 17.71 -2.99 4.29
C GLN A 70 18.50 -4.21 4.76
N GLY A 71 18.08 -5.40 4.32
CA GLY A 71 18.76 -6.66 4.62
C GLY A 71 20.14 -6.75 3.96
N SER A 72 20.99 -7.64 4.48
CA SER A 72 22.41 -7.74 4.12
C SER A 72 22.70 -8.43 2.78
N HIS A 73 21.77 -9.19 2.19
CA HIS A 73 22.16 -10.12 1.12
C HIS A 73 21.22 -10.31 -0.06
N ARG A 74 19.96 -9.83 -0.06
CA ARG A 74 19.01 -10.16 -1.14
C ARG A 74 18.42 -8.96 -1.88
N SER A 75 18.07 -7.88 -1.19
CA SER A 75 17.54 -6.71 -1.88
C SER A 75 18.61 -5.84 -2.52
N ARG A 76 18.19 -5.16 -3.57
CA ARG A 76 19.02 -4.17 -4.25
C ARG A 76 19.31 -3.04 -3.28
N LYS A 77 20.55 -2.53 -3.27
CA LYS A 77 20.90 -1.35 -2.47
C LYS A 77 19.92 -0.20 -2.76
N GLY A 78 19.33 0.38 -1.72
CA GLY A 78 18.32 1.43 -1.86
C GLY A 78 16.87 0.94 -1.92
N TRP A 79 16.64 -0.36 -1.72
CA TRP A 79 15.32 -0.99 -1.76
C TRP A 79 15.08 -1.83 -0.50
N VAL A 80 13.81 -1.96 -0.12
CA VAL A 80 13.36 -2.83 0.98
C VAL A 80 12.31 -3.78 0.43
N SER A 81 12.58 -5.08 0.45
CA SER A 81 11.61 -6.11 0.08
C SER A 81 10.70 -6.49 1.24
N ALA A 82 9.61 -7.21 0.93
CA ALA A 82 8.80 -7.87 1.96
C ALA A 82 9.62 -8.84 2.82
N TYR A 83 10.65 -9.47 2.25
CA TYR A 83 11.53 -10.39 2.98
C TYR A 83 12.38 -9.65 4.01
N ASP A 84 12.99 -8.51 3.64
CA ASP A 84 13.81 -7.75 4.58
C ASP A 84 12.96 -7.23 5.75
N LEU A 85 11.78 -6.68 5.44
CA LEU A 85 10.86 -6.22 6.47
C LEU A 85 10.39 -7.37 7.38
N HIS A 86 10.07 -8.53 6.81
CA HIS A 86 9.69 -9.71 7.57
C HIS A 86 10.85 -10.23 8.45
N ALA A 87 12.08 -10.24 7.94
CA ALA A 87 13.27 -10.60 8.72
C ALA A 87 13.46 -9.64 9.90
N TRP A 88 13.36 -8.34 9.65
CA TRP A 88 13.42 -7.32 10.71
C TRP A 88 12.31 -7.51 11.75
N LEU A 89 11.07 -7.77 11.33
CA LEU A 89 9.92 -8.01 12.23
C LEU A 89 10.13 -9.22 13.15
N ARG A 90 10.78 -10.27 12.66
CA ARG A 90 11.07 -11.48 13.46
C ARG A 90 12.04 -11.23 14.62
N GLU A 91 12.86 -10.20 14.51
CA GLU A 91 13.78 -9.79 15.57
C GLU A 91 13.11 -8.90 16.63
N GLN A 92 11.88 -8.45 16.37
CA GLN A 92 11.17 -7.55 17.27
C GLN A 92 10.46 -8.33 18.40
N PRO A 93 10.45 -7.84 19.65
CA PRO A 93 9.84 -8.52 20.80
C PRO A 93 8.28 -8.56 20.83
N HIS A 94 7.61 -8.36 19.69
CA HIS A 94 6.18 -8.04 19.60
C HIS A 94 5.41 -9.16 18.90
N GLY A 95 4.07 -9.12 18.96
CA GLY A 95 3.20 -10.10 18.30
C GLY A 95 3.40 -10.22 16.78
N LEU A 96 3.91 -9.17 16.14
CA LEU A 96 4.25 -9.18 14.71
C LEU A 96 5.43 -10.07 14.33
N SER A 97 6.24 -10.54 15.28
CA SER A 97 7.33 -11.48 15.00
C SER A 97 6.85 -12.79 14.38
N ALA A 98 5.58 -13.13 14.56
CA ALA A 98 4.92 -14.29 13.98
C ALA A 98 4.05 -13.95 12.74
N ALA A 99 4.10 -12.71 12.25
CA ALA A 99 3.34 -12.33 11.05
C ALA A 99 3.87 -13.11 9.84
N PRO A 100 2.98 -13.74 9.05
CA PRO A 100 3.42 -14.54 7.93
C PRO A 100 3.89 -13.63 6.78
N LEU A 101 4.87 -14.10 5.98
CA LEU A 101 5.47 -13.31 4.90
C LEU A 101 4.42 -12.83 3.87
N GLU A 102 3.37 -13.62 3.61
CA GLU A 102 2.30 -13.23 2.70
C GLU A 102 1.51 -12.01 3.19
N ASP A 103 1.35 -11.82 4.51
CA ASP A 103 0.67 -10.67 5.07
C ASP A 103 1.54 -9.42 4.93
N VAL A 104 2.86 -9.54 5.16
CA VAL A 104 3.84 -8.46 4.96
C VAL A 104 3.87 -8.06 3.48
N ALA A 105 3.93 -9.02 2.56
CA ALA A 105 3.91 -8.76 1.13
C ALA A 105 2.59 -8.11 0.66
N ALA A 106 1.45 -8.60 1.17
CA ALA A 106 0.15 -8.01 0.86
C ALA A 106 0.06 -6.55 1.34
N MET A 107 0.61 -6.26 2.53
CA MET A 107 0.68 -4.92 3.10
C MET A 107 1.54 -3.98 2.26
N LEU A 108 2.70 -4.42 1.77
CA LEU A 108 3.57 -3.61 0.91
C LEU A 108 3.05 -3.40 -0.51
N SER A 109 2.23 -4.33 -1.03
CA SER A 109 1.80 -4.34 -2.43
C SER A 109 1.21 -3.04 -3.01
N PRO A 110 0.47 -2.19 -2.25
CA PRO A 110 -0.04 -0.93 -2.80
C PRO A 110 1.07 0.09 -3.11
N HIS A 111 2.18 0.00 -2.38
CA HIS A 111 3.30 0.95 -2.40
C HIS A 111 4.52 0.41 -3.16
N ALA A 112 4.68 -0.91 -3.20
CA ALA A 112 5.79 -1.56 -3.86
C ALA A 112 5.73 -1.45 -5.39
N ASP A 113 6.89 -1.62 -6.01
CA ASP A 113 7.02 -1.69 -7.46
C ASP A 113 6.54 -3.06 -8.01
N GLN A 114 6.81 -3.31 -9.30
CA GLN A 114 6.44 -4.58 -9.95
C GLN A 114 7.18 -5.80 -9.37
N LEU A 115 8.30 -5.59 -8.68
CA LEU A 115 9.09 -6.63 -8.04
C LEU A 115 8.69 -6.88 -6.59
N GLY A 116 7.74 -6.09 -6.05
CA GLY A 116 7.38 -6.15 -4.65
C GLY A 116 8.42 -5.50 -3.72
N GLU A 117 9.25 -4.61 -4.27
CA GLU A 117 10.26 -3.86 -3.51
C GLU A 117 9.78 -2.41 -3.29
N LEU A 118 10.07 -1.87 -2.10
CA LEU A 118 9.86 -0.47 -1.77
C LEU A 118 11.11 0.35 -2.05
N ARG A 119 10.94 1.48 -2.74
CA ARG A 119 11.94 2.56 -2.74
C ARG A 119 11.77 3.44 -1.51
N TYR A 120 12.78 4.27 -1.26
CA TYR A 120 12.71 5.26 -0.19
C TYR A 120 11.48 6.18 -0.32
N GLU A 121 11.17 6.66 -1.53
CA GLU A 121 10.02 7.56 -1.74
C GLU A 121 8.68 6.87 -1.45
N ASP A 122 8.57 5.57 -1.69
CA ASP A 122 7.37 4.79 -1.40
C ASP A 122 7.29 4.39 0.07
N PHE A 123 8.43 4.15 0.71
CA PHE A 123 8.54 4.01 2.16
C PHE A 123 8.07 5.29 2.87
N LEU A 124 8.44 6.48 2.40
CA LEU A 124 7.96 7.73 2.98
C LEU A 124 6.42 7.84 2.93
N LYS A 125 5.77 7.37 1.86
CA LYS A 125 4.30 7.34 1.77
C LYS A 125 3.67 6.36 2.76
N LEU A 126 4.40 5.32 3.15
CA LEU A 126 3.94 4.34 4.14
C LEU A 126 4.01 4.91 5.56
N VAL A 127 5.10 5.62 5.89
CA VAL A 127 5.39 6.02 7.29
C VAL A 127 5.04 7.45 7.66
N LEU A 128 4.92 8.37 6.71
CA LEU A 128 4.65 9.77 6.98
C LEU A 128 3.15 10.11 6.93
N PRO A 129 2.66 11.01 7.80
CA PRO A 129 1.28 11.50 7.76
C PRO A 129 0.88 12.00 6.37
N THR A 130 -0.31 11.61 5.95
CA THR A 130 -0.89 11.98 4.65
C THR A 130 -1.96 13.06 4.80
N SER A 131 -2.48 13.27 6.02
CA SER A 131 -3.49 14.28 6.29
C SER A 131 -2.87 15.69 6.21
N PRO A 132 -3.53 16.64 5.51
CA PRO A 132 -3.07 18.03 5.47
C PRO A 132 -3.06 18.68 6.86
N GLU A 133 -3.90 18.21 7.78
CA GLU A 133 -3.93 18.67 9.19
C GLU A 133 -2.63 18.35 9.94
N HIS A 134 -1.89 17.34 9.49
CA HIS A 134 -0.63 16.87 10.09
C HIS A 134 0.58 17.11 9.19
N ALA A 135 0.46 17.98 8.17
CA ALA A 135 1.57 18.27 7.25
C ALA A 135 2.83 18.80 7.98
N TRP A 136 2.64 19.51 9.10
CA TRP A 136 3.74 20.00 9.93
C TRP A 136 4.56 18.86 10.57
N LEU A 137 3.94 17.73 10.96
CA LEU A 137 4.65 16.56 11.50
C LEU A 137 5.53 15.92 10.42
N ARG A 138 5.01 15.83 9.20
CA ARG A 138 5.77 15.37 8.03
C ARG A 138 7.02 16.22 7.82
N ASP A 139 6.85 17.53 7.82
CA ASP A 139 7.96 18.46 7.59
C ASP A 139 9.00 18.41 8.73
N ILE A 140 8.56 18.25 9.98
CA ILE A 140 9.46 18.02 11.12
C ILE A 140 10.24 16.72 10.95
N ALA A 141 9.56 15.60 10.65
CA ALA A 141 10.20 14.30 10.49
C ALA A 141 11.23 14.31 9.36
N LEU A 142 10.95 14.99 8.25
CA LEU A 142 11.88 15.16 7.12
C LEU A 142 13.02 16.16 7.41
N SER A 143 12.80 17.12 8.31
CA SER A 143 13.81 18.10 8.71
C SER A 143 14.80 17.57 9.75
N ARG A 144 14.49 16.42 10.37
CA ARG A 144 15.45 15.69 11.20
C ARG A 144 16.58 15.24 10.29
N ARG A 145 17.63 16.04 10.28
CA ARG A 145 18.92 15.60 9.77
C ARG A 145 19.39 14.50 10.72
N SER A 146 19.95 13.44 10.15
CA SER A 146 20.66 12.39 10.87
C SER A 146 21.88 13.00 11.60
N GLN A 147 21.63 13.78 12.64
CA GLN A 147 22.65 14.37 13.50
C GLN A 147 23.31 13.28 14.36
N THR A 148 22.66 12.13 14.46
CA THR A 148 23.05 10.96 15.26
C THR A 148 23.94 9.98 14.53
N ALA A 149 23.98 10.03 13.20
CA ALA A 149 24.93 9.24 12.45
C ALA A 149 26.34 9.84 12.67
N TRP A 150 27.22 9.07 13.31
CA TRP A 150 28.71 9.13 13.23
C TRP A 150 29.55 9.82 14.31
N GLN A 151 29.01 10.41 15.41
CA GLN A 151 29.93 10.95 16.44
C GLN A 151 30.45 9.95 17.48
N ASP A 152 29.73 8.87 17.77
CA ASP A 152 30.23 7.82 18.65
C ASP A 152 30.29 6.49 17.89
N GLY A 153 31.50 5.98 17.65
CA GLY A 153 31.83 4.78 16.85
C GLY A 153 31.29 3.44 17.39
N HIS A 154 30.13 3.44 18.04
CA HIS A 154 29.46 2.27 18.63
C HIS A 154 28.22 1.81 17.87
N ALA A 155 27.77 2.50 16.81
CA ALA A 155 26.64 2.07 15.98
C ALA A 155 27.01 0.96 14.97
N ILE A 156 27.77 -0.05 15.40
CA ILE A 156 28.12 -1.22 14.56
C ILE A 156 26.87 -2.08 14.26
N GLY A 157 25.73 -1.83 14.91
CA GLY A 157 24.49 -2.61 14.73
C GLY A 157 23.34 -1.95 13.97
N GLY A 158 23.42 -0.66 13.59
CA GLY A 158 22.32 0.02 12.85
C GLY A 158 20.93 -0.10 13.49
N HIS A 159 20.85 -0.34 14.80
CA HIS A 159 19.59 -0.63 15.48
C HIS A 159 18.79 0.65 15.74
N LEU A 160 17.48 0.56 15.52
CA LEU A 160 16.53 1.63 15.85
C LEU A 160 16.39 1.77 17.36
N SER A 161 16.07 2.98 17.82
CA SER A 161 15.66 3.16 19.21
C SER A 161 14.43 2.28 19.51
N PRO A 162 14.33 1.69 20.71
CA PRO A 162 13.21 0.79 21.04
C PRO A 162 11.83 1.44 20.84
N ASP A 163 11.70 2.73 21.16
CA ASP A 163 10.45 3.47 21.01
C ASP A 163 10.06 3.63 19.54
N VAL A 164 11.03 3.96 18.67
CA VAL A 164 10.79 4.06 17.22
C VAL A 164 10.45 2.70 16.63
N ALA A 165 11.19 1.64 17.00
CA ALA A 165 10.92 0.28 16.56
C ALA A 165 9.51 -0.18 16.96
N TYR A 166 9.10 0.11 18.21
CA TYR A 166 7.77 -0.20 18.71
C TYR A 166 6.67 0.54 17.93
N ARG A 167 6.81 1.86 17.73
CA ARG A 167 5.82 2.65 16.99
C ARG A 167 5.75 2.23 15.51
N LEU A 168 6.87 1.87 14.91
CA LEU A 168 6.91 1.31 13.56
C LEU A 168 6.17 -0.04 13.50
N CYS A 169 6.38 -0.92 14.49
CA CYS A 169 5.61 -2.17 14.59
C CYS A 169 4.10 -1.90 14.68
N GLN A 170 3.66 -0.95 15.51
CA GLN A 170 2.23 -0.59 15.61
C GLN A 170 1.64 -0.11 14.27
N LEU A 171 2.39 0.72 13.54
CA LEU A 171 1.98 1.18 12.21
C LEU A 171 1.78 0.00 11.26
N LEU A 172 2.76 -0.91 11.19
CA LEU A 172 2.71 -2.08 10.32
C LEU A 172 1.61 -3.07 10.73
N GLU A 173 1.32 -3.18 12.02
CA GLU A 173 0.21 -3.98 12.55
C GLU A 173 -1.13 -3.48 12.02
N HIS A 174 -1.38 -2.17 12.11
CA HIS A 174 -2.61 -1.57 11.59
C HIS A 174 -2.77 -1.74 10.08
N GLU A 175 -1.68 -1.62 9.32
CA GLU A 175 -1.68 -1.87 7.88
C GLU A 175 -2.00 -3.34 7.54
N MET A 176 -1.38 -4.30 8.24
CA MET A 176 -1.64 -5.73 8.04
C MET A 176 -3.07 -6.11 8.42
N ASP A 177 -3.58 -5.61 9.55
CA ASP A 177 -4.95 -5.87 9.99
C ASP A 177 -5.99 -5.33 9.02
N MET A 178 -5.75 -4.13 8.45
CA MET A 178 -6.56 -3.62 7.36
C MET A 178 -6.52 -4.56 6.16
N CYS A 179 -5.34 -4.97 5.70
CA CYS A 179 -5.18 -5.91 4.57
C CYS A 179 -5.93 -7.24 4.77
N ARG A 180 -5.90 -7.80 5.99
CA ARG A 180 -6.65 -9.02 6.35
C ARG A 180 -8.16 -8.81 6.24
N ARG A 181 -8.68 -7.70 6.77
CA ARG A 181 -10.10 -7.35 6.68
C ARG A 181 -10.53 -7.11 5.22
N LEU A 182 -9.70 -6.41 4.43
CA LEU A 182 -9.94 -6.20 3.00
C LEU A 182 -9.91 -7.52 2.20
N LYS A 183 -9.04 -8.47 2.55
CA LYS A 183 -9.03 -9.82 1.96
C LYS A 183 -10.38 -10.53 2.14
N PHE A 184 -10.95 -10.46 3.33
CA PHE A 184 -12.28 -11.01 3.61
C PHE A 184 -13.36 -10.33 2.76
N HIS A 185 -13.46 -8.99 2.77
CA HIS A 185 -14.50 -8.28 2.03
C HIS A 185 -14.36 -8.37 0.50
N ARG A 186 -13.13 -8.44 -0.03
CA ARG A 186 -12.90 -8.75 -1.47
C ARG A 186 -13.47 -10.09 -1.87
N LYS A 187 -13.39 -11.10 -1.00
CA LYS A 187 -13.98 -12.42 -1.27
C LYS A 187 -15.49 -12.28 -1.41
N THR A 188 -16.13 -11.58 -0.49
CA THR A 188 -17.58 -11.29 -0.55
C THR A 188 -17.97 -10.54 -1.82
N LEU A 189 -17.22 -9.50 -2.21
CA LEU A 189 -17.48 -8.78 -3.46
C LEU A 189 -17.39 -9.69 -4.69
N ARG A 190 -16.42 -10.61 -4.73
CA ARG A 190 -16.29 -11.60 -5.81
C ARG A 190 -17.43 -12.62 -5.82
N GLU A 191 -17.84 -13.13 -4.66
CA GLU A 191 -18.97 -14.06 -4.54
C GLU A 191 -20.28 -13.42 -5.03
N LEU A 192 -20.44 -12.11 -4.82
CA LEU A 192 -21.57 -11.32 -5.31
C LEU A 192 -21.40 -10.79 -6.74
N MET A 193 -20.36 -11.22 -7.46
CA MET A 193 -20.07 -10.82 -8.85
C MET A 193 -19.98 -9.29 -9.04
N VAL A 194 -19.43 -8.58 -8.05
CA VAL A 194 -19.24 -7.13 -8.13
C VAL A 194 -17.97 -6.83 -8.93
N HIS A 195 -18.16 -6.37 -10.16
CA HIS A 195 -17.07 -6.00 -11.07
C HIS A 195 -16.53 -4.59 -10.80
N GLN A 196 -15.24 -4.36 -11.08
CA GLN A 196 -14.58 -3.07 -10.87
C GLN A 196 -15.22 -1.94 -11.69
N GLU A 197 -15.65 -2.23 -12.92
CA GLU A 197 -16.34 -1.28 -13.80
C GLU A 197 -17.69 -0.86 -13.23
N ALA A 198 -18.37 -1.77 -12.54
CA ALA A 198 -19.61 -1.46 -11.85
C ALA A 198 -19.32 -0.52 -10.67
N ILE A 199 -18.29 -0.82 -9.86
CA ILE A 199 -17.87 0.04 -8.73
C ILE A 199 -17.50 1.44 -9.23
N LEU A 200 -16.71 1.54 -10.30
CA LEU A 200 -16.36 2.81 -10.92
C LEU A 200 -17.61 3.56 -11.35
N ARG A 201 -18.51 2.93 -12.11
CA ARG A 201 -19.78 3.57 -12.54
C ARG A 201 -20.65 3.99 -11.37
N PHE A 202 -20.65 3.23 -10.28
CA PHE A 202 -21.42 3.55 -9.07
C PHE A 202 -20.87 4.76 -8.31
N LEU A 203 -19.54 4.89 -8.24
CA LEU A 203 -18.88 6.02 -7.58
C LEU A 203 -18.78 7.27 -8.47
N ASP A 204 -18.74 7.09 -9.79
CA ASP A 204 -18.77 8.15 -10.82
C ASP A 204 -20.20 8.57 -11.20
N SER A 205 -21.24 7.96 -10.58
CA SER A 205 -22.62 7.92 -11.09
C SER A 205 -23.39 9.25 -11.09
N GLU A 206 -22.75 10.40 -10.88
CA GLU A 206 -23.43 11.69 -10.89
C GLU A 206 -23.07 12.49 -12.14
N GLN A 207 -24.05 13.26 -12.62
CA GLN A 207 -24.04 14.14 -13.79
C GLN A 207 -23.05 15.31 -13.66
N GLY A 208 -21.79 15.01 -13.33
CA GLY A 208 -20.69 15.95 -13.24
C GLY A 208 -19.89 15.99 -14.53
N VAL A 209 -19.05 17.01 -14.67
CA VAL A 209 -18.17 17.26 -15.83
C VAL A 209 -17.28 16.06 -16.17
N CYS A 210 -17.02 15.17 -15.20
CA CYS A 210 -16.14 14.01 -15.34
C CYS A 210 -16.87 12.70 -15.63
N ALA A 211 -18.20 12.68 -15.70
CA ALA A 211 -18.96 11.45 -15.93
C ALA A 211 -18.53 10.80 -17.25
N GLY A 212 -17.98 9.58 -17.16
CA GLY A 212 -17.51 8.85 -18.33
C GLY A 212 -16.11 9.21 -18.82
N MET A 213 -15.31 9.97 -18.05
CA MET A 213 -13.88 10.20 -18.33
C MET A 213 -12.97 8.98 -18.07
N GLY A 214 -13.56 7.79 -17.88
CA GLY A 214 -12.87 6.51 -18.08
C GLY A 214 -11.74 6.25 -17.10
N GLY A 215 -12.08 5.95 -15.84
CA GLY A 215 -11.12 5.45 -14.84
C GLY A 215 -10.62 6.49 -13.85
N LEU A 216 -11.31 7.63 -13.73
CA LEU A 216 -11.02 8.65 -12.72
C LEU A 216 -12.18 8.78 -11.74
N LEU A 217 -11.87 9.03 -10.47
CA LEU A 217 -12.83 9.28 -9.40
C LEU A 217 -12.71 10.73 -8.95
N SER A 218 -13.82 11.47 -9.01
CA SER A 218 -13.91 12.80 -8.40
C SER A 218 -14.14 12.66 -6.88
N PRO A 219 -13.30 13.26 -6.03
CA PRO A 219 -13.51 13.31 -4.57
C PRO A 219 -14.90 13.83 -4.19
N GLY A 220 -15.41 14.83 -4.93
CA GLY A 220 -16.74 15.39 -4.73
C GLY A 220 -17.86 14.39 -5.03
N ALA A 221 -17.74 13.64 -6.12
CA ALA A 221 -18.72 12.62 -6.49
C ALA A 221 -18.76 11.47 -5.48
N VAL A 222 -17.58 10.97 -5.08
CA VAL A 222 -17.45 9.93 -4.04
C VAL A 222 -18.10 10.39 -2.73
N ARG A 223 -17.86 11.64 -2.30
CA ARG A 223 -18.48 12.21 -1.10
C ARG A 223 -20.00 12.33 -1.21
N CYS A 224 -20.50 12.85 -2.34
CA CYS A 224 -21.94 12.96 -2.59
C CYS A 224 -22.62 11.60 -2.44
N VAL A 225 -22.08 10.57 -3.10
CA VAL A 225 -22.63 9.21 -3.05
C VAL A 225 -22.54 8.64 -1.64
N LEU A 226 -21.35 8.59 -1.04
CA LEU A 226 -21.13 7.83 0.20
C LEU A 226 -21.64 8.54 1.47
N VAL A 227 -21.57 9.87 1.51
CA VAL A 227 -21.91 10.66 2.70
C VAL A 227 -23.31 11.25 2.59
N GLU A 228 -23.61 11.94 1.48
CA GLU A 228 -24.84 12.75 1.38
C GLU A 228 -26.04 11.87 1.00
N ARG A 229 -25.88 11.03 -0.02
CA ARG A 229 -26.94 10.17 -0.56
C ARG A 229 -27.15 8.91 0.27
N LEU A 230 -26.07 8.17 0.53
CA LEU A 230 -26.17 6.87 1.22
C LEU A 230 -26.05 6.97 2.73
N ARG A 231 -25.50 8.06 3.27
CA ARG A 231 -25.17 8.22 4.70
C ARG A 231 -24.40 7.02 5.25
N ALA A 232 -23.59 6.42 4.38
CA ALA A 232 -22.87 5.19 4.65
C ALA A 232 -21.53 5.45 5.33
N LEU A 233 -20.94 6.63 5.10
CA LEU A 233 -19.68 7.06 5.70
C LEU A 233 -19.85 8.46 6.30
N SER A 234 -19.11 8.74 7.37
CA SER A 234 -18.93 10.10 7.88
C SER A 234 -18.02 10.91 6.96
N ARG A 235 -17.98 12.24 7.14
CA ARG A 235 -17.07 13.13 6.39
C ARG A 235 -15.60 12.77 6.64
N HIS A 236 -15.23 12.42 7.87
CA HIS A 236 -13.86 12.03 8.22
C HIS A 236 -13.46 10.69 7.59
N GLN A 237 -14.35 9.70 7.63
CA GLN A 237 -14.12 8.42 6.95
C GLN A 237 -13.98 8.59 5.44
N CYS A 238 -14.83 9.42 4.81
CA CYS A 238 -14.72 9.69 3.38
C CYS A 238 -13.41 10.41 3.04
N ALA A 239 -12.95 11.35 3.87
CA ALA A 239 -11.66 12.01 3.69
C ALA A 239 -10.48 11.03 3.82
N ALA A 240 -10.52 10.13 4.81
CA ALA A 240 -9.52 9.07 4.97
C ALA A 240 -9.49 8.13 3.77
N LEU A 241 -10.65 7.63 3.33
CA LEU A 241 -10.77 6.83 2.11
C LEU A 241 -10.13 7.53 0.91
N LEU A 242 -10.43 8.82 0.71
CA LEU A 242 -9.90 9.59 -0.40
C LEU A 242 -8.39 9.77 -0.32
N ARG A 243 -7.80 10.01 0.85
CA ARG A 243 -6.34 10.04 1.01
C ARG A 243 -5.69 8.70 0.62
N ARG A 244 -6.32 7.58 1.00
CA ARG A 244 -5.83 6.24 0.65
C ARG A 244 -5.85 5.99 -0.86
N VAL A 245 -6.93 6.38 -1.54
CA VAL A 245 -7.08 6.15 -2.99
C VAL A 245 -6.44 7.25 -3.85
N ASN A 246 -6.10 8.38 -3.26
CA ASN A 246 -5.53 9.55 -3.91
C ASN A 246 -4.33 10.10 -3.11
N PRO A 247 -3.22 9.34 -3.02
CA PRO A 247 -2.10 9.71 -2.17
C PRO A 247 -1.38 10.99 -2.61
N ASN A 248 -1.57 11.43 -3.86
CA ASN A 248 -0.98 12.65 -4.40
C ASN A 248 -1.90 13.88 -4.28
N ASP A 249 -3.08 13.72 -3.68
CA ASP A 249 -4.11 14.77 -3.54
C ASP A 249 -4.42 15.49 -4.87
N THR A 250 -4.45 14.74 -5.97
CA THR A 250 -4.81 15.30 -7.28
C THR A 250 -6.31 15.60 -7.33
N CYS A 251 -6.74 16.55 -8.16
CA CYS A 251 -8.16 16.90 -8.30
C CYS A 251 -9.05 15.69 -8.63
N LEU A 252 -8.49 14.73 -9.38
CA LEU A 252 -9.12 13.45 -9.70
C LEU A 252 -8.20 12.31 -9.24
N ALA A 253 -8.78 11.28 -8.63
CA ALA A 253 -8.04 10.09 -8.22
C ALA A 253 -8.10 9.04 -9.34
N ALA A 254 -6.97 8.41 -9.67
CA ALA A 254 -6.99 7.27 -10.59
C ALA A 254 -7.74 6.09 -9.94
N PHE A 255 -8.74 5.54 -10.63
CA PHE A 255 -9.49 4.39 -10.16
C PHE A 255 -8.59 3.18 -9.96
N ASP A 256 -7.51 3.06 -10.75
CA ASP A 256 -6.51 2.00 -10.61
C ASP A 256 -5.95 1.90 -9.18
N THR A 257 -5.81 3.04 -8.48
CA THR A 257 -5.35 3.05 -7.09
C THR A 257 -6.35 2.36 -6.16
N LEU A 258 -7.65 2.59 -6.34
CA LEU A 258 -8.70 1.83 -5.64
C LEU A 258 -8.76 0.38 -6.14
N GLY A 259 -8.54 0.15 -7.44
CA GLY A 259 -8.45 -1.15 -8.09
C GLY A 259 -7.39 -2.06 -7.47
N LYS A 260 -6.27 -1.50 -7.00
CA LYS A 260 -5.24 -2.24 -6.25
C LYS A 260 -5.79 -2.85 -4.95
N TYR A 261 -6.67 -2.15 -4.24
CA TYR A 261 -7.29 -2.66 -3.01
C TYR A 261 -8.44 -3.64 -3.28
N LEU A 262 -9.07 -3.54 -4.45
CA LEU A 262 -10.15 -4.44 -4.89
C LEU A 262 -9.61 -5.76 -5.46
N SER A 263 -8.43 -5.72 -6.07
CA SER A 263 -7.77 -6.89 -6.66
C SER A 263 -7.02 -7.67 -5.59
N PRO A 264 -6.90 -9.01 -5.66
CA PRO A 264 -6.00 -9.78 -4.79
C PRO A 264 -4.56 -9.27 -4.95
N PRO A 265 -3.72 -9.27 -3.88
CA PRO A 265 -2.32 -8.91 -4.05
C PRO A 265 -1.64 -9.91 -4.99
N PRO A 266 -0.65 -9.49 -5.79
CA PRO A 266 0.12 -10.42 -6.60
C PRO A 266 0.79 -11.47 -5.69
N PRO A 267 0.92 -12.73 -6.14
CA PRO A 267 1.68 -13.72 -5.38
C PRO A 267 3.13 -13.25 -5.24
N PRO A 268 3.80 -13.50 -4.09
CA PRO A 268 5.20 -13.15 -3.92
C PRO A 268 6.05 -13.80 -5.00
N LEU A 269 6.88 -13.03 -5.72
CA LEU A 269 7.70 -13.53 -6.83
C LEU A 269 8.61 -14.70 -6.43
N GLU A 270 8.98 -14.80 -5.16
CA GLU A 270 9.78 -15.91 -4.63
C GLU A 270 9.06 -17.26 -4.69
N THR A 271 7.73 -17.28 -4.68
CA THR A 271 6.95 -18.53 -4.92
C THR A 271 7.04 -18.99 -6.37
N LEU A 272 7.45 -18.12 -7.29
CA LEU A 272 7.57 -18.42 -8.72
C LEU A 272 8.99 -18.84 -9.11
N LEU A 273 10.00 -18.55 -8.28
CA LEU A 273 11.32 -19.11 -8.50
C LEU A 273 11.25 -20.59 -8.10
N PRO A 274 11.47 -21.53 -9.04
CA PRO A 274 11.52 -22.94 -8.69
C PRO A 274 12.58 -23.07 -7.61
N SER A 275 12.19 -23.60 -6.45
CA SER A 275 13.10 -23.91 -5.34
C SER A 275 14.24 -24.70 -5.94
N GLY A 276 15.32 -23.98 -6.28
CA GLY A 276 16.44 -24.54 -7.01
C GLY A 276 16.93 -25.65 -6.13
N GLY A 277 16.65 -26.89 -6.55
CA GLY A 277 17.13 -28.08 -5.90
C GLY A 277 18.64 -28.02 -5.96
N LEU A 278 19.24 -27.34 -4.99
CA LEU A 278 20.53 -27.71 -4.46
C LEU A 278 20.29 -29.10 -3.86
N GLY A 279 20.17 -30.08 -4.76
CA GLY A 279 20.29 -31.47 -4.42
C GLY A 279 21.59 -31.56 -3.66
N GLY A 280 21.45 -31.75 -2.35
CA GLY A 280 22.52 -32.20 -1.50
C GLY A 280 22.97 -33.52 -2.08
N SER A 281 23.95 -33.47 -2.97
CA SER A 281 24.84 -34.58 -3.18
C SER A 281 25.57 -34.72 -1.85
N THR A 282 25.06 -35.62 -1.01
CA THR A 282 25.72 -36.12 0.18
C THR A 282 26.97 -36.87 -0.26
N GLY A 283 27.98 -36.11 -0.69
CA GLY A 283 29.34 -36.60 -0.82
C GLY A 283 29.85 -36.84 0.58
N SER A 284 29.83 -38.10 1.00
CA SER A 284 30.53 -38.61 2.18
C SER A 284 32.02 -38.27 2.05
N LEU A 285 32.44 -37.16 2.65
CA LEU A 285 33.85 -36.83 2.86
C LEU A 285 34.33 -37.60 4.09
N THR A 286 34.80 -38.82 3.83
CA THR A 286 35.65 -39.57 4.76
C THR A 286 36.84 -38.69 5.17
N SER A 287 36.92 -38.37 6.46
CA SER A 287 38.05 -37.67 7.05
C SER A 287 39.35 -38.49 6.88
N PRO A 288 40.48 -37.87 6.47
CA PRO A 288 41.77 -38.54 6.57
C PRO A 288 42.21 -38.56 8.03
N SER A 289 42.33 -39.77 8.59
CA SER A 289 42.90 -40.03 9.91
C SER A 289 44.31 -39.46 10.04
N ARG A 290 44.51 -38.63 11.06
CA ARG A 290 45.81 -38.09 11.47
C ARG A 290 46.61 -39.19 12.17
N PRO A 291 47.87 -39.47 11.79
CA PRO A 291 48.69 -40.44 12.51
C PRO A 291 49.13 -39.90 13.88
N PRO A 292 49.33 -40.77 14.88
CA PRO A 292 49.82 -40.39 16.20
C PRO A 292 51.30 -39.99 16.12
N VAL A 293 51.63 -38.89 16.80
CA VAL A 293 53.01 -38.48 17.06
C VAL A 293 53.47 -39.25 18.29
N GLU A 294 54.27 -40.29 18.08
CA GLU A 294 55.09 -40.89 19.13
C GLU A 294 56.36 -40.05 19.29
N GLY A 295 56.60 -39.59 20.51
CA GLY A 295 57.87 -38.99 20.93
C GLY A 295 58.36 -39.68 22.20
N PRO A 296 59.69 -39.70 22.37
CA PRO A 296 60.32 -39.23 23.60
C PRO A 296 60.92 -37.83 23.44
#